data_AF-A0A4Q4CS27-F1
#
_entry.id   AF-A0A4Q4CS27-F1
#
_cell.length_a   1.000
_cell.length_b   1.000
_cell.length_c   1.000
_cell.angle_alpha   90.00
_cell.angle_beta   90.00
_cell.angle_gamma   90.00
#
_symmetry.space_group_name_H-M   'P 1'
#
loop_
_entity.id
_entity.type
_entity.pdbx_description
1 polymer ?
#
loop_
_entity_poly.entity_id
_entity_poly.type
_entity_poly.pdbx_seq_one_letter_code
_entity_poly.pdbx_strand_id
1 'polypeptide(L)'
;MSTTTPSDRPPVRLVTASALFDGHDASINIMRRILQSQGAEVIHLGHNRSVAEIVDAAVEEDVQGVAVSSYQGGHVEYFEYLVQLLAERGAGHIKVYGGGGGVIVPEEIARLREAGVRIFSPQDGQRLGLVGMINQLIEECDVDLTELGVPDSDAVLAGDSAAVSRAVTAALSPASTASESGTPSSVRSTSHSSMSWLIMPTSPR
;
A
#
# COMPACT_ATOMS: atom_id res chain seq x y z
N MET A 1 -13.69 -21.84 5.08
CA MET A 1 -12.58 -20.95 5.48
C MET A 1 -11.36 -21.42 4.70
N SER A 2 -11.12 -20.86 3.51
CA SER A 2 -9.94 -21.21 2.72
C SER A 2 -8.71 -20.62 3.39
N THR A 3 -7.79 -21.48 3.81
CA THR A 3 -6.49 -21.09 4.32
C THR A 3 -5.58 -20.79 3.12
N THR A 4 -5.49 -19.51 2.74
CA THR A 4 -4.54 -19.03 1.75
C THR A 4 -3.11 -19.18 2.30
N THR A 5 -2.26 -19.90 1.59
CA THR A 5 -0.82 -20.01 1.89
C THR A 5 -0.15 -18.64 1.74
N PRO A 6 0.88 -18.28 2.56
CA PRO A 6 1.52 -16.97 2.53
C PRO A 6 2.18 -16.57 1.19
N SER A 7 2.27 -17.46 0.20
CA SER A 7 2.81 -17.18 -1.14
C SER A 7 1.80 -16.62 -2.14
N ASP A 8 0.51 -16.55 -1.79
CA ASP A 8 -0.58 -16.15 -2.71
C ASP A 8 -1.07 -14.71 -2.51
N ARG A 9 -0.45 -13.96 -1.58
CA ARG A 9 -0.77 -12.56 -1.32
C ARG A 9 0.35 -11.65 -1.84
N PRO A 10 0.01 -10.46 -2.36
CA PRO A 10 1.03 -9.49 -2.73
C PRO A 10 1.89 -9.13 -1.51
N PRO A 11 3.17 -8.82 -1.71
CA PRO A 11 4.06 -8.48 -0.61
C PRO A 11 3.57 -7.23 0.14
N VAL A 12 3.93 -7.14 1.42
CA VAL A 12 3.70 -5.94 2.23
C VAL A 12 4.50 -4.78 1.64
N ARG A 13 3.82 -3.68 1.31
CA ARG A 13 4.38 -2.44 0.78
C ARG A 13 4.47 -1.41 1.89
N LEU A 14 5.61 -0.73 1.99
CA LEU A 14 5.91 0.25 3.04
C LEU A 14 6.58 1.48 2.45
N VAL A 15 6.13 2.67 2.84
CA VAL A 15 6.88 3.90 2.63
C VAL A 15 7.84 4.12 3.80
N THR A 16 9.10 4.43 3.51
CA THR A 16 10.11 4.75 4.53
C THR A 16 10.71 6.12 4.30
N ALA A 17 10.80 6.93 5.36
CA ALA A 17 11.37 8.27 5.30
C ALA A 17 11.98 8.70 6.64
N SER A 18 12.82 9.74 6.62
CA SER A 18 13.11 10.55 7.83
C SER A 18 12.26 11.81 7.83
N ALA A 19 11.89 12.25 9.03
CA ALA A 19 11.04 13.42 9.26
C ALA A 19 11.65 14.72 8.68
N LEU A 20 10.84 15.77 8.63
CA LEU A 20 11.24 17.08 8.10
C LEU A 20 12.37 17.68 8.94
N PHE A 21 13.38 18.23 8.27
CA PHE A 21 14.63 18.72 8.85
C PHE A 21 15.46 17.68 9.62
N ASP A 22 15.15 16.40 9.47
CA ASP A 22 15.96 15.32 10.02
C ASP A 22 16.89 14.72 8.96
N GLY A 23 18.20 14.82 9.21
CA GLY A 23 19.26 14.22 8.39
C GLY A 23 19.73 12.85 8.89
N HIS A 24 19.16 12.32 9.98
CA HIS A 24 19.56 11.03 10.59
C HIS A 24 18.93 9.85 9.84
N ASP A 25 19.42 9.60 8.63
CA ASP A 25 18.91 8.52 7.78
C ASP A 25 19.54 7.14 8.07
N ALA A 26 20.52 7.08 8.97
CA ALA A 26 21.27 5.85 9.26
C ALA A 26 20.37 4.72 9.76
N SER A 27 19.46 5.02 10.70
CA SER A 27 18.56 4.01 11.28
C SER A 27 17.51 3.54 10.29
N ILE A 28 16.87 4.45 9.56
CA ILE A 28 15.87 4.08 8.54
C ILE A 28 16.50 3.31 7.38
N ASN A 29 17.76 3.61 7.03
CA ASN A 29 18.52 2.86 6.03
C ASN A 29 18.81 1.41 6.46
N ILE A 30 19.05 1.16 7.75
CA ILE A 30 19.20 -0.20 8.28
C ILE A 30 17.84 -0.92 8.28
N MET A 31 16.79 -0.25 8.79
CA MET A 31 15.44 -0.82 8.85
C MET A 31 14.94 -1.22 7.46
N ARG A 32 15.07 -0.37 6.45
CA ARG A 32 14.63 -0.70 5.08
C ARG A 32 15.35 -1.91 4.49
N ARG A 33 16.64 -2.10 4.79
CA ARG A 33 17.41 -3.24 4.28
C ARG A 33 16.89 -4.54 4.88
N ILE A 34 16.52 -4.52 6.16
CA ILE A 34 15.93 -5.67 6.84
C ILE A 34 14.53 -5.95 6.29
N LEU A 35 13.68 -4.92 6.13
CA LEU A 35 12.36 -5.04 5.49
C LEU A 35 12.46 -5.71 4.11
N GLN A 36 13.34 -5.21 3.26
CA GLN A 36 13.58 -5.76 1.92
C GLN A 36 14.08 -7.21 1.98
N SER A 37 14.98 -7.53 2.91
CA SER A 37 15.48 -8.90 3.10
C SER A 37 14.40 -9.89 3.55
N GLN A 38 13.29 -9.39 4.10
CA GLN A 38 12.15 -10.18 4.55
C GLN A 38 11.01 -10.22 3.53
N GLY A 39 11.21 -9.67 2.33
CA GLY A 39 10.24 -9.73 1.23
C GLY A 39 9.23 -8.59 1.20
N ALA A 40 9.40 -7.55 2.04
CA ALA A 40 8.59 -6.35 1.92
C ALA A 40 9.08 -5.45 0.77
N GLU A 41 8.15 -4.85 0.04
CA GLU A 41 8.43 -3.82 -0.94
C GLU A 41 8.57 -2.47 -0.24
N VAL A 42 9.70 -1.80 -0.43
CA VAL A 42 9.99 -0.56 0.29
C VAL A 42 10.15 0.61 -0.68
N ILE A 43 9.24 1.57 -0.58
CA ILE A 43 9.28 2.86 -1.25
C ILE A 43 10.06 3.81 -0.34
N HIS A 44 11.34 4.02 -0.64
CA HIS A 44 12.22 4.83 0.19
C HIS A 44 12.30 6.27 -0.32
N LEU A 45 11.78 7.22 0.48
CA LEU A 45 11.78 8.64 0.13
C LEU A 45 13.05 9.37 0.58
N GLY A 46 13.93 8.73 1.35
CA GLY A 46 15.13 9.36 1.92
C GLY A 46 14.83 10.18 3.17
N HIS A 47 15.47 11.33 3.31
CA HIS A 47 15.41 12.17 4.50
C HIS A 47 14.81 13.55 4.21
N ASN A 48 14.53 14.33 5.26
CA ASN A 48 13.94 15.67 5.15
C ASN A 48 12.59 15.68 4.40
N ARG A 49 11.64 14.83 4.82
CA ARG A 49 10.32 14.73 4.19
C ARG A 49 9.22 15.36 5.02
N SER A 50 8.41 16.19 4.36
CA SER A 50 7.18 16.71 4.95
C SER A 50 6.12 15.62 5.08
N VAL A 51 5.18 15.82 6.00
CA VAL A 51 4.03 14.92 6.16
C VAL A 51 3.25 14.79 4.84
N ALA A 52 3.06 15.89 4.11
CA ALA A 52 2.34 15.88 2.84
C ALA A 52 3.02 14.96 1.81
N GLU A 53 4.34 15.06 1.64
CA GLU A 53 5.09 14.18 0.72
C GLU A 53 4.96 12.69 1.10
N ILE A 54 5.00 12.37 2.39
CA ILE A 54 4.84 10.97 2.85
C ILE A 54 3.42 10.48 2.57
N VAL A 55 2.40 11.30 2.83
CA VAL A 55 1.01 10.93 2.60
C VAL A 55 0.71 10.77 1.12
N ASP A 56 1.15 11.70 0.27
CA ASP A 56 0.96 11.61 -1.18
C ASP A 56 1.58 10.31 -1.71
N ALA A 57 2.84 10.02 -1.35
CA ALA A 57 3.48 8.77 -1.73
C ALA A 57 2.77 7.53 -1.17
N ALA A 58 2.31 7.56 0.08
CA ALA A 58 1.63 6.42 0.70
C ALA A 58 0.28 6.11 0.03
N VAL A 59 -0.45 7.15 -0.38
CA VAL A 59 -1.74 7.01 -1.09
C VAL A 59 -1.51 6.54 -2.52
N GLU A 60 -0.58 7.17 -3.24
CA GLU A 60 -0.27 6.82 -4.63
C GLU A 60 0.32 5.42 -4.76
N GLU A 61 1.08 4.97 -3.76
CA GLU A 61 1.66 3.62 -3.76
C GLU A 61 0.77 2.59 -3.07
N ASP A 62 -0.39 3.00 -2.54
CA ASP A 62 -1.37 2.13 -1.87
C ASP A 62 -0.70 1.15 -0.89
N VAL A 63 0.01 1.71 0.10
CA VAL A 63 0.83 0.93 1.05
C VAL A 63 0.06 0.50 2.28
N GLN A 64 0.49 -0.59 2.91
CA GLN A 64 -0.07 -1.05 4.19
C GLN A 64 0.45 -0.24 5.39
N GLY A 65 1.63 0.37 5.26
CA GLY A 65 2.19 1.18 6.32
C GLY A 65 3.24 2.21 5.90
N VAL A 66 3.48 3.14 6.80
CA VAL A 66 4.54 4.16 6.71
C VAL A 66 5.46 4.00 7.93
N ALA A 67 6.77 4.02 7.71
CA ALA A 67 7.78 3.97 8.77
C ALA A 67 8.66 5.22 8.71
N VAL A 68 8.63 6.02 9.78
CA VAL A 68 9.33 7.31 9.83
C VAL A 68 10.35 7.34 10.97
N SER A 69 11.58 7.76 10.67
CA SER A 69 12.55 8.11 11.70
C SER A 69 12.50 9.59 12.06
N SER A 70 12.54 9.93 13.35
CA SER A 70 12.63 11.31 13.83
C SER A 70 13.57 11.45 15.03
N TYR A 71 14.67 12.19 14.84
CA TYR A 71 15.73 12.43 15.82
C TYR A 71 15.93 13.91 16.17
N GLN A 72 15.21 14.83 15.51
CA GLN A 72 15.36 16.29 15.71
C GLN A 72 14.29 16.91 16.63
N GLY A 73 13.37 16.11 17.15
CA GLY A 73 12.23 16.58 17.94
C GLY A 73 11.03 16.97 17.06
N GLY A 74 9.97 17.52 17.68
CA GLY A 74 8.70 17.83 16.99
C GLY A 74 7.97 16.58 16.47
N HIS A 75 8.38 15.39 16.92
CA HIS A 75 7.82 14.11 16.49
C HIS A 75 6.36 13.95 16.90
N VAL A 76 5.94 14.51 18.03
CA VAL A 76 4.54 14.40 18.47
C VAL A 76 3.62 15.07 17.46
N GLU A 77 3.86 16.34 17.16
CA GLU A 77 3.08 17.12 16.21
C GLU A 77 3.19 16.52 14.79
N TYR A 78 4.39 16.08 14.41
CA TYR A 78 4.61 15.47 13.09
C TYR A 78 3.78 14.20 12.89
N PHE A 79 3.80 13.29 13.87
CA PHE A 79 3.09 12.02 13.78
C PHE A 79 1.58 12.18 13.92
N GLU A 80 1.11 13.06 14.82
CA GLU A 80 -0.32 13.39 14.93
C GLU A 80 -0.85 13.98 13.61
N TYR A 81 -0.10 14.90 13.01
CA TYR A 81 -0.46 15.47 11.71
C TYR A 81 -0.44 14.41 10.59
N LEU A 82 0.51 13.48 10.62
CA LEU A 82 0.58 12.37 9.65
C LEU A 82 -0.66 11.49 9.71
N VAL A 83 -1.09 11.07 10.90
CA VAL A 83 -2.32 10.28 11.04
C VAL A 83 -3.54 11.06 10.59
N GLN A 84 -3.65 12.32 11.01
CA GLN A 84 -4.76 13.18 10.62
C GLN A 84 -4.85 13.31 9.10
N LEU A 85 -3.75 13.63 8.43
CA LEU A 85 -3.74 13.84 6.98
C LEU A 85 -4.02 12.54 6.20
N LEU A 86 -3.53 11.39 6.68
CA LEU A 86 -3.92 10.08 6.12
C LEU A 86 -5.43 9.86 6.20
N ALA A 87 -6.05 10.15 7.35
CA ALA A 87 -7.49 10.03 7.52
C ALA A 87 -8.27 10.98 6.61
N GLU A 88 -7.83 12.24 6.49
CA GLU A 88 -8.42 13.24 5.58
C GLU A 88 -8.35 12.83 4.11
N ARG A 89 -7.31 12.09 3.72
CA ARG A 89 -7.12 11.53 2.36
C ARG A 89 -7.82 10.18 2.15
N GLY A 90 -8.63 9.71 3.10
CA GLY A 90 -9.31 8.41 2.99
C GLY A 90 -8.39 7.19 3.19
N ALA A 91 -7.16 7.42 3.64
CA ALA A 91 -6.12 6.41 3.83
C ALA A 91 -5.88 6.07 5.32
N GLY A 92 -6.91 6.19 6.16
CA GLY A 92 -6.83 5.88 7.60
C GLY A 92 -6.53 4.40 7.93
N HIS A 93 -6.52 3.51 6.94
CA HIS A 93 -6.12 2.11 7.07
C HIS A 93 -4.59 1.93 7.12
N ILE A 94 -3.81 2.92 6.63
CA ILE A 94 -2.35 2.86 6.57
C ILE A 94 -1.79 2.96 7.99
N LYS A 95 -1.02 1.95 8.40
CA LYS A 95 -0.41 1.90 9.74
C LYS A 95 0.81 2.82 9.83
N VAL A 96 0.90 3.60 10.90
CA VAL A 96 2.02 4.52 11.11
C VAL A 96 2.98 3.98 12.15
N TYR A 97 4.25 3.82 11.76
CA TYR A 97 5.34 3.41 12.62
C TYR A 97 6.39 4.52 12.75
N GLY A 98 6.97 4.62 13.93
CA GLY A 98 8.00 5.61 14.21
C GLY A 98 9.17 5.08 15.04
N GLY A 99 10.31 5.77 14.93
CA GLY A 99 11.47 5.54 15.78
C GLY A 99 12.34 6.78 15.90
N GLY A 100 12.85 7.05 17.10
CA GLY A 100 13.72 8.22 17.37
C GLY A 100 14.80 7.95 18.39
N GLY A 101 15.10 6.68 18.67
CA GLY A 101 15.97 6.30 19.78
C GLY A 101 15.45 6.86 21.10
N GLY A 102 16.32 7.51 21.88
CA GLY A 102 15.96 8.12 23.16
C GLY A 102 15.31 9.51 23.07
N VAL A 103 15.04 10.03 21.86
CA VAL A 103 14.46 11.36 21.67
C VAL A 103 12.96 11.37 22.00
N ILE A 104 12.27 10.26 21.79
CA ILE A 104 10.83 10.12 22.06
C ILE A 104 10.67 9.49 23.45
N VAL A 105 10.16 10.25 24.42
CA VAL A 105 10.05 9.79 25.81
C VAL A 105 8.81 8.88 26.02
N PRO A 106 8.76 8.04 27.06
CA PRO A 106 7.66 7.10 27.27
C PRO A 106 6.26 7.73 27.29
N GLU A 107 6.13 8.94 27.84
CA GLU A 107 4.87 9.69 27.89
C GLU A 107 4.41 10.10 26.47
N GLU A 108 5.35 10.50 25.62
CA GLU A 108 5.08 10.85 24.22
C GLU A 108 4.76 9.60 23.40
N ILE A 109 5.43 8.47 23.66
CA ILE A 109 5.09 7.17 23.06
C ILE A 109 3.65 6.79 23.40
N ALA A 110 3.23 6.96 24.65
CA ALA A 110 1.86 6.68 25.06
C ALA A 110 0.84 7.56 24.34
N ARG A 111 1.11 8.87 24.25
CA ARG A 111 0.28 9.83 23.51
C ARG A 111 0.18 9.48 22.03
N LEU A 112 1.32 9.19 21.39
CA LEU A 112 1.36 8.82 19.97
C LEU A 112 0.61 7.51 19.70
N ARG A 113 0.66 6.56 20.63
CA ARG A 113 -0.13 5.33 20.54
C ARG A 113 -1.63 5.59 20.59
N GLU A 114 -2.09 6.53 21.42
CA GLU A 114 -3.50 6.96 21.44
C GLU A 114 -3.92 7.61 20.13
N ALA A 115 -3.00 8.33 19.47
CA ALA A 115 -3.20 8.88 18.13
C ALA A 115 -3.12 7.84 17.01
N GLY A 116 -2.89 6.54 17.29
CA GLY A 116 -2.81 5.49 16.29
C GLY A 116 -1.42 5.22 15.72
N VAL A 117 -0.37 5.74 16.36
CA VAL A 117 1.02 5.61 15.93
C VAL A 117 1.78 4.61 16.80
N ARG A 118 2.49 3.67 16.17
CA ARG A 118 3.34 2.72 16.87
C ARG A 118 4.79 3.17 16.88
N ILE A 119 5.30 3.58 18.04
CA ILE A 119 6.71 3.94 18.22
C ILE A 119 7.51 2.76 18.77
N PHE A 120 8.64 2.44 18.13
CA PHE A 120 9.62 1.49 18.65
C PHE A 120 10.63 2.20 19.55
N SER A 121 10.63 1.84 20.84
CA SER A 121 11.53 2.43 21.83
C SER A 121 12.92 1.75 21.83
N PRO A 122 13.95 2.38 22.43
CA PRO A 122 15.24 1.71 22.64
C PRO A 122 15.12 0.39 23.42
N GLN A 123 14.17 0.32 24.36
CA GLN A 123 13.89 -0.89 25.15
C GLN A 123 13.31 -2.00 24.28
N ASP A 124 12.48 -1.67 23.29
CA ASP A 124 12.01 -2.64 22.29
C ASP A 124 13.17 -3.16 21.45
N GLY A 125 14.10 -2.28 21.06
CA GLY A 125 15.32 -2.67 20.37
C GLY A 125 16.19 -3.66 21.16
N GLN A 126 16.28 -3.50 22.49
CA GLN A 126 17.00 -4.44 23.36
C GLN A 126 16.26 -5.77 23.53
N ARG A 127 14.93 -5.73 23.62
CA ARG A 127 14.09 -6.91 23.89
C ARG A 127 13.85 -7.78 22.66
N LEU A 128 13.55 -7.15 21.52
CA LEU A 128 13.18 -7.83 20.27
C LEU A 128 14.36 -7.95 19.30
N GLY A 129 15.37 -7.08 19.43
CA GLY A 129 16.34 -6.85 18.36
C GLY A 129 15.70 -6.15 17.15
N LEU A 130 16.55 -5.69 16.23
CA LEU A 130 16.08 -5.04 15.00
C LEU A 130 15.19 -5.97 14.16
N VAL A 131 15.60 -7.22 14.00
CA VAL A 131 14.85 -8.23 13.22
C VAL A 131 13.48 -8.49 13.85
N GLY A 132 13.38 -8.60 15.17
CA GLY A 132 12.09 -8.84 15.84
C GLY A 132 11.12 -7.67 15.71
N MET A 133 11.62 -6.43 15.73
CA MET A 133 10.78 -5.24 15.48
C MET A 133 10.25 -5.21 14.06
N ILE A 134 11.08 -5.53 13.06
CA ILE A 134 10.68 -5.59 11.66
C ILE A 134 9.69 -6.74 11.42
N ASN A 135 9.90 -7.92 12.01
CA ASN A 135 8.94 -9.02 11.92
C ASN A 135 7.56 -8.61 12.43
N GLN A 136 7.51 -7.94 13.59
CA GLN A 136 6.26 -7.44 14.15
C GLN A 136 5.59 -6.40 13.24
N LEU A 137 6.37 -5.49 12.65
CA LEU A 137 5.86 -4.50 11.70
C LEU A 137 5.26 -5.18 10.46
N ILE A 138 5.95 -6.17 9.87
CA ILE A 138 5.46 -6.91 8.70
C ILE A 138 4.19 -7.68 9.05
N GLU A 139 4.17 -8.40 10.18
CA GLU A 139 2.99 -9.16 10.63
C GLU A 139 1.79 -8.23 10.85
N GLU A 140 2.01 -7.07 11.45
CA GLU A 140 0.95 -6.08 11.62
C GLU A 140 0.51 -5.49 10.27
N CYS A 141 1.38 -5.39 9.26
CA CYS A 141 1.05 -4.84 7.94
C CYS A 141 0.60 -5.90 6.92
N ASP A 142 0.58 -7.19 7.25
CA ASP A 142 0.14 -8.27 6.36
C ASP A 142 -1.39 -8.32 6.25
N VAL A 143 -1.94 -7.28 5.62
CA VAL A 143 -3.37 -7.10 5.35
C VAL A 143 -3.63 -7.13 3.84
N ASP A 144 -4.72 -7.78 3.46
CA ASP A 144 -5.17 -7.77 2.07
C ASP A 144 -5.91 -6.47 1.78
N LEU A 145 -5.22 -5.60 1.08
CA LEU A 145 -5.68 -4.29 0.66
C LEU A 145 -6.89 -4.33 -0.28
N THR A 146 -7.14 -5.47 -0.96
CA THR A 146 -8.32 -5.65 -1.81
C THR A 146 -9.61 -5.87 -1.02
N GLU A 147 -9.50 -6.29 0.25
CA GLU A 147 -10.66 -6.47 1.14
C GLU A 147 -11.24 -5.13 1.63
N LEU A 148 -10.51 -4.02 1.47
CA LEU A 148 -10.97 -2.68 1.83
C LEU A 148 -12.05 -2.11 0.89
N GLY A 149 -12.21 -2.70 -0.31
CA GLY A 149 -13.25 -2.35 -1.27
C GLY A 149 -12.76 -2.37 -2.71
N VAL A 150 -13.72 -2.56 -3.63
CA VAL A 150 -13.48 -2.41 -5.07
C VAL A 150 -13.43 -0.92 -5.39
N PRO A 151 -12.42 -0.44 -6.13
CA PRO A 151 -12.34 0.96 -6.50
C PRO A 151 -13.53 1.35 -7.38
N ASP A 152 -14.09 2.53 -7.12
CA ASP A 152 -15.15 3.10 -7.96
C ASP A 152 -14.61 3.36 -9.37
N SER A 153 -15.19 2.69 -10.37
CA SER A 153 -14.78 2.83 -11.76
C SER A 153 -14.91 4.26 -12.27
N ASP A 154 -15.91 5.01 -11.79
CA ASP A 154 -16.09 6.40 -12.20
C ASP A 154 -14.98 7.28 -11.63
N ALA A 155 -14.56 7.04 -10.38
CA ALA A 155 -13.43 7.72 -9.76
C ALA A 155 -12.09 7.38 -10.44
N VAL A 156 -11.89 6.11 -10.82
CA VAL A 156 -10.70 5.69 -11.60
C VAL A 156 -10.66 6.41 -12.94
N LEU A 157 -11.78 6.47 -13.67
CA LEU A 157 -11.87 7.16 -14.96
C LEU A 157 -11.74 8.68 -14.84
N ALA A 158 -12.13 9.25 -13.70
CA ALA A 158 -11.92 10.65 -13.37
C ALA A 158 -10.47 10.98 -12.98
N GLY A 159 -9.62 9.97 -12.78
CA GLY A 159 -8.20 10.13 -12.44
C GLY A 159 -7.93 10.39 -10.96
N ASP A 160 -8.81 9.95 -10.07
CA ASP A 160 -8.54 10.00 -8.63
C ASP A 160 -7.37 9.07 -8.27
N SER A 161 -6.29 9.62 -7.70
CA SER A 161 -5.06 8.87 -7.44
C SER A 161 -5.30 7.66 -6.54
N ALA A 162 -6.09 7.80 -5.47
CA ALA A 162 -6.34 6.71 -4.53
C ALA A 162 -7.13 5.57 -5.20
N ALA A 163 -8.15 5.91 -6.00
CA ALA A 163 -8.92 4.93 -6.75
C ALA A 163 -8.06 4.20 -7.79
N VAL A 164 -7.21 4.93 -8.53
CA VAL A 164 -6.29 4.36 -9.51
C VAL A 164 -5.30 3.40 -8.84
N SER A 165 -4.66 3.82 -7.74
CA SER A 165 -3.70 2.99 -7.02
C SER A 165 -4.33 1.71 -6.46
N ARG A 166 -5.54 1.82 -5.88
CA ARG A 166 -6.31 0.65 -5.42
C ARG A 166 -6.64 -0.31 -6.57
N ALA A 167 -6.99 0.22 -7.75
CA ALA A 167 -7.27 -0.61 -8.93
C ALA A 167 -6.03 -1.36 -9.41
N VAL A 168 -4.86 -0.71 -9.38
CA VAL A 168 -3.58 -1.36 -9.68
C VAL A 168 -3.29 -2.47 -8.68
N THR A 169 -3.43 -2.22 -7.37
CA THR A 169 -3.24 -3.25 -6.33
C THR A 169 -4.17 -4.45 -6.53
N ALA A 170 -5.45 -4.21 -6.86
CA ALA A 170 -6.40 -5.29 -7.13
C ALA A 170 -6.00 -6.11 -8.37
N ALA A 171 -5.55 -5.46 -9.45
CA ALA A 171 -5.11 -6.12 -10.67
C ALA A 171 -3.83 -6.94 -10.48
N LEU A 172 -2.92 -6.51 -9.59
CA LEU A 172 -1.69 -7.24 -9.26
C LEU A 172 -1.92 -8.40 -8.28
N SER A 173 -3.06 -8.45 -7.62
CA SER A 173 -3.38 -9.51 -6.65
C SER A 173 -3.69 -10.84 -7.36
N PRO A 174 -3.09 -11.97 -6.96
CA PRO A 174 -3.26 -13.27 -7.65
C PRO A 174 -4.72 -13.73 -7.73
N ALA A 175 -5.54 -13.39 -6.72
CA ALA A 175 -6.96 -13.71 -6.66
C ALA A 175 -7.80 -13.08 -7.78
N SER A 176 -7.36 -11.97 -8.39
CA SER A 176 -8.09 -11.32 -9.49
C SER A 176 -8.03 -12.14 -10.78
N THR A 177 -6.94 -12.88 -10.99
CA THR A 177 -6.75 -13.72 -12.19
C THR A 177 -7.64 -14.97 -12.21
N ALA A 178 -8.12 -15.43 -11.06
CA ALA A 178 -9.03 -16.58 -10.98
C ALA A 178 -10.46 -16.25 -11.43
N SER A 179 -10.88 -14.97 -11.28
CA SER A 179 -12.21 -14.50 -11.63
C SER A 179 -12.45 -14.35 -13.14
N GLU A 180 -11.40 -14.34 -13.97
CA GLU A 180 -11.53 -14.23 -15.43
C GLU A 180 -11.63 -15.59 -16.15
N SER A 181 -11.60 -16.70 -15.42
CA SER A 181 -11.92 -18.04 -15.99
C SER A 181 -13.42 -18.27 -16.21
N GLY A 182 -14.25 -17.24 -16.04
CA GLY A 182 -15.61 -17.18 -16.53
C GLY A 182 -15.62 -16.95 -18.04
N THR A 183 -15.92 -18.01 -18.78
CA THR A 183 -16.18 -18.02 -20.23
C THR A 183 -16.90 -16.74 -20.69
N PRO A 184 -16.46 -16.03 -21.76
CA PRO A 184 -17.27 -14.98 -22.36
C PRO A 184 -18.49 -15.62 -23.02
N SER A 185 -19.54 -15.80 -22.24
CA SER A 185 -20.85 -16.24 -22.71
C SER A 185 -21.51 -15.07 -23.44
N SER A 186 -21.56 -15.20 -24.77
CA SER A 186 -22.45 -14.51 -25.70
C SER A 186 -22.15 -13.04 -26.03
N VAL A 187 -21.14 -12.83 -26.88
CA VAL A 187 -21.37 -11.93 -28.03
C VAL A 187 -22.43 -12.61 -28.89
N ARG A 188 -23.69 -12.20 -28.71
CA ARG A 188 -24.78 -12.59 -29.59
C ARG A 188 -24.40 -12.16 -31.01
N SER A 189 -24.16 -13.13 -31.86
CA SER A 189 -24.14 -12.93 -33.30
C SER A 189 -25.52 -12.41 -33.70
N THR A 190 -25.56 -11.17 -34.17
CA THR A 190 -26.68 -10.68 -34.97
C THR A 190 -26.82 -11.59 -36.18
N SER A 191 -27.95 -12.29 -36.23
CA SER A 191 -28.38 -13.16 -37.31
C SER A 191 -28.27 -12.44 -38.66
N HIS A 192 -27.30 -12.84 -39.48
CA HIS A 192 -27.40 -12.63 -40.92
C HIS A 192 -28.43 -13.62 -41.45
N SER A 193 -29.65 -13.12 -41.67
CA SER A 193 -30.66 -13.79 -42.47
C SER A 193 -30.08 -14.03 -43.86
N SER A 194 -30.14 -15.28 -44.31
CA SER A 194 -29.64 -15.71 -45.62
C SER A 194 -30.30 -14.92 -46.75
N MET A 195 -29.55 -14.06 -47.43
CA MET A 195 -29.89 -13.59 -48.77
C MET A 195 -29.12 -14.46 -49.77
N SER A 196 -29.83 -15.46 -50.29
CA SER A 196 -29.42 -16.33 -51.39
C SER A 196 -29.20 -15.49 -52.65
N TRP A 197 -27.95 -15.25 -53.04
CA TRP A 197 -27.60 -14.74 -54.36
C TRP A 197 -27.60 -15.91 -55.36
N LEU A 198 -28.68 -15.99 -56.14
CA LEU A 198 -28.81 -16.89 -57.27
C LEU A 198 -27.92 -16.36 -58.42
N ILE A 199 -26.76 -16.98 -58.63
CA ILE A 199 -25.92 -16.75 -59.81
C ILE A 199 -26.59 -17.46 -61.00
N MET A 200 -27.10 -16.69 -61.96
CA MET A 200 -27.58 -17.23 -63.24
C MET A 200 -26.39 -17.61 -64.14
N PRO A 201 -26.39 -18.80 -64.78
CA PRO A 201 -25.46 -19.09 -65.85
C PRO A 201 -25.96 -18.47 -67.17
N THR A 202 -25.15 -17.60 -67.79
CA THR A 202 -25.33 -17.19 -69.18
C THR A 202 -24.89 -18.32 -70.11
N SER A 203 -25.82 -18.90 -70.87
CA SER A 203 -25.51 -19.87 -71.94
C SER A 203 -24.93 -19.17 -73.18
N PRO A 204 -24.14 -19.88 -74.01
CA PRO A 204 -23.51 -19.30 -75.20
C PRO A 204 -24.46 -19.37 -76.41
N ARG A 205 -24.42 -18.34 -77.26
CA ARG A 205 -24.57 -18.39 -78.73
C ARG A 205 -24.19 -17.05 -79.33
#